data_AF-A0A6G1IIC0-F1
#
_entry.id   AF-A0A6G1IIC0-F1
#
_cell.length_a   1.000
_cell.length_b   1.000
_cell.length_c   1.000
_cell.angle_alpha   90.00
_cell.angle_beta   90.00
_cell.angle_gamma   90.00
#
_symmetry.space_group_name_H-M   'P 1'
#
loop_
_entity.id
_entity.type
_entity.pdbx_description
1 polymer ?
#
loop_
_entity_poly.entity_id
_entity_poly.type
_entity_poly.pdbx_seq_one_letter_code
_entity_poly.pdbx_strand_id
1 'polypeptide(L)'
;MLSDTPPLLSLPTELCLQILELVLLQHPNAGFIRSEKSPTTQYHGLVIDDNYSSSSQLNILLTCRQFKHDFAALAFRSTTFLLKTPLPFNMLLRRLQNHQIASLRKLAFITSSERICALVHWVDYPFDAENIRLEELTIVFDSAEHWHFPSQYTRELVALLRRLQNVQVLRFVRNSAQFNGSFRTWYNRLVGLILKEDHHQRYDAPDAPNTEVTWWKWRYDYMDNSFELVAQPPKPILPEAEYIDFVAPMVRGLMNDMEVEEMAHG
;
A
#
# COMPACT_ATOMS: atom_id res chain seq x y z
N MET A 1 -40.35 30.27 -0.38
CA MET A 1 -40.00 29.92 1.01
C MET A 1 -40.17 28.42 1.13
N LEU A 2 -39.05 27.69 1.03
CA LEU A 2 -39.03 26.24 1.13
C LEU A 2 -39.08 25.89 2.62
N SER A 3 -39.98 24.98 2.98
CA SER A 3 -40.13 24.47 4.34
C SER A 3 -38.91 23.62 4.70
N ASP A 4 -37.95 24.19 5.43
CA ASP A 4 -36.83 23.51 6.09
C ASP A 4 -37.31 22.69 7.31
N THR A 5 -38.34 21.87 7.13
CA THR A 5 -38.65 20.82 8.11
C THR A 5 -37.85 19.59 7.72
N PRO A 6 -36.79 19.22 8.47
CA PRO A 6 -36.12 17.96 8.27
C PRO A 6 -37.16 16.83 8.32
N PRO A 7 -37.08 15.81 7.44
CA PRO A 7 -38.03 14.71 7.47
C PRO A 7 -38.05 14.12 8.88
N LEU A 8 -39.25 13.75 9.37
CA LEU A 8 -39.54 13.37 10.76
C LEU A 8 -38.65 12.23 11.34
N LEU A 9 -37.75 11.66 10.55
CA LEU A 9 -36.87 10.53 10.84
C LEU A 9 -35.38 10.78 10.51
N SER A 10 -34.97 12.02 10.19
CA SER A 10 -33.55 12.33 10.00
C SER A 10 -32.89 12.65 11.34
N LEU A 11 -31.72 12.06 11.57
CA LEU A 11 -30.88 12.42 12.70
C LEU A 11 -30.26 13.81 12.47
N PRO A 12 -30.12 14.63 13.52
CA PRO A 12 -29.30 15.85 13.50
C PRO A 12 -27.88 15.55 13.03
N THR A 13 -27.28 16.51 12.32
CA THR A 13 -25.93 16.36 11.75
C THR A 13 -24.88 16.04 12.81
N GLU A 14 -24.99 16.63 14.01
CA GLU A 14 -24.08 16.40 15.12
C GLU A 14 -24.09 14.92 15.56
N LEU A 15 -25.29 14.32 15.65
CA LEU A 15 -25.42 12.89 15.98
C LEU A 15 -24.92 12.02 14.84
N CYS A 16 -25.15 12.40 13.59
CA CYS A 16 -24.57 11.69 12.45
C CYS A 16 -23.04 11.67 12.52
N LEU A 17 -22.40 12.81 12.79
CA LEU A 17 -20.94 12.90 12.89
C LEU A 17 -20.38 12.04 14.03
N GLN A 18 -21.01 12.07 15.20
CA GLN A 18 -20.61 11.21 16.33
C GLN A 18 -20.73 9.72 16.00
N ILE A 19 -21.80 9.31 15.33
CA ILE A 19 -21.97 7.92 14.89
C ILE A 19 -20.91 7.57 13.85
N LEU A 20 -20.61 8.45 12.89
CA LEU A 20 -19.56 8.21 11.88
C LEU A 20 -18.19 8.04 12.53
N GLU A 21 -17.86 8.88 13.51
CA GLU A 21 -16.60 8.80 14.25
C GLU A 21 -16.47 7.47 14.99
N LEU A 22 -17.57 6.93 15.53
CA LEU A 22 -17.56 5.63 16.20
C LEU A 22 -17.52 4.44 15.24
N VAL A 23 -18.22 4.53 14.10
CA VAL A 23 -18.46 3.38 13.22
C VAL A 23 -17.45 3.28 12.07
N LEU A 24 -16.97 4.41 11.55
CA LEU A 24 -16.08 4.46 10.39
C LEU A 24 -14.60 4.66 10.76
N LEU A 25 -14.28 4.90 12.04
CA LEU A 25 -12.91 5.04 12.48
C LEU A 25 -12.23 3.67 12.50
N GLN A 26 -11.34 3.48 11.53
CA GLN A 26 -10.57 2.26 11.38
C GLN A 26 -9.18 2.43 12.00
N HIS A 27 -8.73 1.39 12.71
CA HIS A 27 -7.34 1.30 13.13
C HIS A 27 -6.40 1.31 11.89
N PRO A 28 -5.17 1.86 11.99
CA PRO A 28 -4.23 1.90 10.87
C PRO A 28 -4.02 0.56 10.15
N ASN A 29 -4.04 -0.54 10.91
CA ASN A 29 -3.89 -1.92 10.40
C ASN A 29 -5.23 -2.65 10.19
N ALA A 30 -6.32 -1.94 9.88
CA ALA A 30 -7.63 -2.57 9.64
C ALA A 30 -7.55 -3.64 8.53
N GLY A 31 -8.08 -4.82 8.82
CA GLY A 31 -7.92 -6.00 7.97
C GLY A 31 -6.78 -6.94 8.37
N PHE A 32 -6.00 -6.56 9.38
CA PHE A 32 -4.90 -7.36 9.89
C PHE A 32 -4.97 -7.51 11.40
N ILE A 33 -4.48 -8.66 11.89
CA ILE A 33 -4.18 -8.90 13.30
C ILE A 33 -2.67 -9.10 13.46
N ARG A 34 -2.14 -8.74 14.63
CA ARG A 34 -0.74 -9.05 14.96
C ARG A 34 -0.68 -10.47 15.49
N SER A 35 0.00 -11.34 14.75
CA SER A 35 0.34 -12.69 15.22
C SER A 35 1.52 -12.57 16.19
N GLU A 36 1.33 -13.04 17.40
CA GLU A 36 2.41 -13.27 18.35
C GLU A 36 3.06 -14.63 18.10
N LYS A 37 4.32 -14.79 18.51
CA LYS A 37 5.00 -16.09 18.45
C LYS A 37 4.29 -17.06 19.38
N SER A 38 3.70 -18.11 18.81
CA SER A 38 3.15 -19.24 19.56
C SER A 38 4.07 -20.45 19.39
N PRO A 39 4.07 -21.44 20.30
CA PRO A 39 4.72 -22.73 20.08
C PRO A 39 4.40 -23.38 18.72
N THR A 40 3.22 -23.05 18.16
CA THR A 40 2.73 -23.57 16.87
C THR A 40 3.06 -22.67 15.67
N THR A 41 3.37 -21.39 15.89
CA THR A 41 3.66 -20.42 14.82
C THR A 41 4.95 -19.67 15.11
N GLN A 42 6.02 -20.02 14.39
CA GLN A 42 7.33 -19.34 14.50
C GLN A 42 7.32 -17.91 13.93
N TYR A 43 6.23 -17.50 13.29
CA TYR A 43 6.05 -16.17 12.73
C TYR A 43 5.55 -15.16 13.77
N HIS A 44 6.08 -13.94 13.69
CA HIS A 44 5.54 -12.76 14.34
C HIS A 44 5.28 -11.70 13.28
N GLY A 45 4.26 -10.86 13.44
CA GLY A 45 3.96 -9.79 12.49
C GLY A 45 2.50 -9.69 12.14
N LEU A 46 2.17 -8.84 11.18
CA LEU A 46 0.81 -8.72 10.67
C LEU A 46 0.46 -9.97 9.85
N VAL A 47 -0.74 -10.48 10.10
CA VAL A 47 -1.41 -11.50 9.31
C VAL A 47 -2.82 -11.01 8.99
N ILE A 48 -3.38 -11.51 7.89
CA ILE A 48 -4.75 -11.18 7.50
C ILE A 48 -5.71 -11.59 8.60
N ASP A 49 -6.64 -10.70 8.94
CA ASP A 49 -7.79 -11.05 9.76
C ASP A 49 -8.83 -11.77 8.90
N ASP A 50 -9.05 -13.05 9.19
CA ASP A 50 -10.05 -13.85 8.47
C ASP A 50 -11.48 -13.40 8.73
N ASN A 51 -11.73 -12.77 9.88
CA ASN A 51 -13.04 -12.24 10.25
C ASN A 51 -13.29 -10.83 9.70
N TYR A 52 -12.25 -10.16 9.18
CA TYR A 52 -12.41 -8.84 8.61
C TYR A 52 -13.17 -8.88 7.29
N SER A 53 -14.13 -7.98 7.15
CA SER A 53 -14.88 -7.75 5.92
C SER A 53 -15.16 -6.28 5.74
N SER A 54 -14.76 -5.70 4.60
CA SER A 54 -15.08 -4.31 4.26
C SER A 54 -16.60 -4.08 4.21
N SER A 55 -17.39 -5.12 3.91
CA SER A 55 -18.85 -5.02 3.92
C SER A 55 -19.42 -4.83 5.33
N SER A 56 -18.80 -5.39 6.38
CA SER A 56 -19.26 -5.18 7.75
C SER A 56 -19.02 -3.73 8.21
N GLN A 57 -17.93 -3.13 7.72
CA GLN A 57 -17.57 -1.72 7.96
C GLN A 57 -18.54 -0.75 7.26
N LEU A 58 -19.06 -1.16 6.10
CA LEU A 58 -20.03 -0.37 5.31
C LEU A 58 -21.49 -0.68 5.67
N ASN A 59 -21.77 -1.51 6.66
CA ASN A 59 -23.12 -1.97 6.99
C ASN A 59 -24.07 -0.81 7.35
N ILE A 60 -23.55 0.29 7.92
CA ILE A 60 -24.34 1.48 8.22
C ILE A 60 -24.98 2.11 6.97
N LEU A 61 -24.34 1.99 5.80
CA LEU A 61 -24.89 2.47 4.53
C LEU A 61 -26.01 1.56 4.01
N LEU A 62 -26.06 0.31 4.46
CA LEU A 62 -27.12 -0.64 4.10
C LEU A 62 -28.34 -0.47 5.00
N THR A 63 -28.12 -0.18 6.29
CA THR A 63 -29.18 -0.08 7.29
C THR A 63 -29.80 1.32 7.39
N CYS A 64 -29.03 2.39 7.14
CA CYS A 64 -29.52 3.77 7.26
C CYS A 64 -29.46 4.54 5.93
N ARG A 65 -30.64 4.95 5.44
CA ARG A 65 -30.77 5.70 4.16
C ARG A 65 -30.10 7.07 4.20
N GLN A 66 -30.18 7.77 5.33
CA GLN A 66 -29.53 9.07 5.50
C GLN A 66 -28.02 8.94 5.34
N PHE A 67 -27.40 7.95 5.98
CA PHE A 67 -25.96 7.71 5.86
C PHE A 67 -25.55 7.28 4.46
N LYS A 68 -26.36 6.46 3.80
CA LYS A 68 -26.13 6.09 2.40
C LYS A 68 -26.09 7.30 1.48
N HIS A 69 -26.99 8.26 1.68
CA HIS A 69 -27.07 9.44 0.83
C HIS A 69 -25.96 10.45 1.14
N ASP A 70 -25.76 10.74 2.43
CA ASP A 70 -24.95 11.88 2.85
C ASP A 70 -23.46 11.52 3.05
N PHE A 71 -23.17 10.25 3.36
CA PHE A 71 -21.84 9.84 3.84
C PHE A 71 -21.24 8.63 3.10
N ALA A 72 -21.84 8.16 2.00
CA ALA A 72 -21.30 7.04 1.24
C ALA A 72 -19.85 7.28 0.78
N ALA A 73 -19.56 8.46 0.23
CA ALA A 73 -18.20 8.78 -0.21
C ALA A 73 -17.20 8.73 0.95
N LEU A 74 -17.55 9.29 2.12
CA LEU A 74 -16.70 9.27 3.31
C LEU A 74 -16.47 7.83 3.79
N ALA A 75 -17.52 7.02 3.88
CA ALA A 75 -17.42 5.63 4.32
C ALA A 75 -16.52 4.78 3.41
N PHE A 76 -16.63 4.97 2.08
CA PHE A 76 -15.73 4.31 1.12
C PHE A 76 -14.28 4.80 1.26
N ARG A 77 -14.06 6.09 1.51
CA ARG A 77 -12.70 6.63 1.72
C ARG A 77 -12.06 6.09 3.00
N SER A 78 -12.83 5.97 4.08
CA SER A 78 -12.30 5.53 5.38
C SER A 78 -12.04 4.03 5.45
N THR A 79 -12.77 3.24 4.67
CA THR A 79 -12.74 1.77 4.70
C THR A 79 -11.57 1.17 3.90
N THR A 80 -10.80 0.30 4.53
CA THR A 80 -9.83 -0.56 3.86
C THR A 80 -10.52 -1.70 3.12
N PHE A 81 -10.33 -1.80 1.81
CA PHE A 81 -10.86 -2.89 1.00
C PHE A 81 -9.83 -4.00 0.87
N LEU A 82 -10.06 -5.11 1.58
CA LEU A 82 -9.20 -6.29 1.52
C LEU A 82 -9.73 -7.27 0.46
N LEU A 83 -8.91 -7.50 -0.57
CA LEU A 83 -9.25 -8.33 -1.72
C LEU A 83 -8.60 -9.70 -1.59
N LYS A 84 -9.40 -10.66 -1.11
CA LYS A 84 -9.00 -12.08 -0.97
C LYS A 84 -9.23 -12.91 -2.24
N THR A 85 -9.76 -12.29 -3.31
CA THR A 85 -10.17 -12.99 -4.53
C THR A 85 -9.00 -13.13 -5.53
N PRO A 86 -8.91 -14.25 -6.27
CA PRO A 86 -7.96 -14.42 -7.37
C PRO A 86 -8.34 -13.62 -8.63
N LEU A 87 -9.52 -13.00 -8.67
CA LEU A 87 -9.95 -12.20 -9.82
C LEU A 87 -9.05 -10.97 -10.06
N PRO A 88 -8.73 -10.66 -11.33
CA PRO A 88 -8.06 -9.40 -11.69
C PRO A 88 -8.83 -8.17 -11.21
N PHE A 89 -8.11 -7.17 -10.68
CA PHE A 89 -8.75 -6.00 -10.06
C PHE A 89 -9.57 -5.16 -11.06
N ASN A 90 -9.11 -5.04 -12.30
CA ASN A 90 -9.86 -4.38 -13.38
C ASN A 90 -11.27 -5.00 -13.58
N MET A 91 -11.43 -6.31 -13.36
CA MET A 91 -12.75 -6.96 -13.40
C MET A 91 -13.63 -6.58 -12.20
N LEU A 92 -13.03 -6.38 -11.03
CA LEU A 92 -13.74 -5.93 -9.83
C LEU A 92 -14.21 -4.48 -9.96
N LEU A 93 -13.35 -3.61 -10.50
CA LEU A 93 -13.66 -2.20 -10.75
C LEU A 93 -14.86 -2.01 -11.69
N ARG A 94 -15.01 -2.86 -12.72
CA ARG A 94 -16.15 -2.80 -13.66
C ARG A 94 -17.51 -2.96 -12.98
N ARG A 95 -17.56 -3.50 -11.76
CA ARG A 95 -18.80 -3.67 -10.99
C ARG A 95 -19.15 -2.42 -10.17
N LEU A 96 -18.21 -1.50 -10.00
CA LEU A 96 -18.37 -0.29 -9.23
C LEU A 96 -18.73 0.88 -10.14
N GLN A 97 -19.50 1.83 -9.60
CA GLN A 97 -19.77 3.08 -10.30
C GLN A 97 -18.56 4.03 -10.18
N ASN A 98 -18.37 4.92 -11.16
CA ASN A 98 -17.20 5.81 -11.21
C ASN A 98 -16.99 6.63 -9.92
N HIS A 99 -18.07 7.09 -9.28
CA HIS A 99 -17.96 7.86 -8.03
C HIS A 99 -17.49 6.99 -6.85
N GLN A 100 -17.79 5.69 -6.86
CA GLN A 100 -17.32 4.74 -5.84
C GLN A 100 -15.85 4.47 -6.05
N ILE A 101 -15.43 4.22 -7.30
CA ILE A 101 -14.02 4.04 -7.66
C ILE A 101 -13.19 5.26 -7.25
N ALA A 102 -13.69 6.46 -7.58
CA ALA A 102 -13.05 7.72 -7.20
C ALA A 102 -13.02 7.97 -5.68
N SER A 103 -13.81 7.24 -4.88
CA SER A 103 -13.83 7.31 -3.42
C SER A 103 -12.97 6.23 -2.75
N LEU A 104 -12.42 5.27 -3.50
CA LEU A 104 -11.50 4.27 -2.94
C LEU A 104 -10.18 4.94 -2.54
N ARG A 105 -9.77 4.79 -1.28
CA ARG A 105 -8.51 5.35 -0.76
C ARG A 105 -7.56 4.30 -0.19
N LYS A 106 -8.09 3.21 0.37
CA LYS A 106 -7.32 2.19 1.06
C LYS A 106 -7.62 0.82 0.46
N LEU A 107 -6.66 0.25 -0.25
CA LEU A 107 -6.80 -1.06 -0.89
C LEU A 107 -5.72 -2.00 -0.38
N ALA A 108 -6.09 -3.22 -0.03
CA ALA A 108 -5.16 -4.30 0.24
C ALA A 108 -5.52 -5.50 -0.64
N PHE A 109 -4.55 -6.14 -1.27
CA PHE A 109 -4.82 -7.37 -2.02
C PHE A 109 -3.77 -8.43 -1.75
N ILE A 110 -4.22 -9.68 -1.75
CA ILE A 110 -3.35 -10.83 -1.60
C ILE A 110 -2.64 -11.07 -2.94
N THR A 111 -1.32 -11.09 -2.93
CA THR A 111 -0.48 -11.33 -4.08
C THR A 111 0.18 -12.71 -3.99
N SER A 112 0.11 -13.43 -5.10
CA SER A 112 0.99 -14.54 -5.41
C SER A 112 2.16 -14.07 -6.27
N SER A 113 3.13 -14.94 -6.54
CA SER A 113 4.22 -14.66 -7.49
C SER A 113 3.71 -14.21 -8.87
N GLU A 114 2.67 -14.85 -9.41
CA GLU A 114 2.04 -14.48 -10.69
C GLU A 114 1.43 -13.07 -10.65
N ARG A 115 0.83 -12.69 -9.52
CA ARG A 115 0.23 -11.37 -9.37
C ARG A 115 1.28 -10.28 -9.31
N ILE A 116 2.43 -10.51 -8.67
CA ILE A 116 3.56 -9.57 -8.68
C ILE A 116 4.01 -9.30 -10.13
N CYS A 117 4.09 -10.36 -10.94
CA CYS A 117 4.34 -10.22 -12.37
C CYS A 117 3.28 -9.32 -13.04
N ALA A 118 1.99 -9.48 -12.73
CA ALA A 118 0.96 -8.58 -13.27
C ALA A 118 1.11 -7.12 -12.79
N LEU A 119 1.58 -6.87 -11.56
CA LEU A 119 1.77 -5.51 -11.03
C LEU A 119 2.79 -4.72 -11.85
N VAL A 120 3.91 -5.35 -12.21
CA VAL A 120 5.00 -4.64 -12.90
C VAL A 120 4.64 -4.22 -14.33
N HIS A 121 3.52 -4.72 -14.86
CA HIS A 121 2.97 -4.33 -16.15
C HIS A 121 2.03 -3.12 -16.08
N TRP A 122 1.75 -2.58 -14.88
CA TRP A 122 1.03 -1.30 -14.80
C TRP A 122 1.82 -0.21 -15.52
N VAL A 123 1.10 0.64 -16.26
CA VAL A 123 1.69 1.75 -17.00
C VAL A 123 2.06 2.85 -16.02
N ASP A 124 1.15 3.76 -15.69
CA ASP A 124 1.42 4.89 -14.79
C ASP A 124 0.67 4.81 -13.46
N TYR A 125 -0.48 4.13 -13.45
CA TYR A 125 -1.42 4.13 -12.33
C TYR A 125 -1.67 2.70 -11.82
N PRO A 126 -2.03 2.53 -10.53
CA PRO A 126 -2.49 1.25 -10.02
C PRO A 126 -3.60 0.70 -10.89
N PHE A 127 -3.41 -0.51 -11.39
CA PHE A 127 -4.40 -1.22 -12.22
C PHE A 127 -4.78 -0.48 -13.51
N ASP A 128 -3.91 0.42 -13.97
CA ASP A 128 -4.10 1.25 -15.17
C ASP A 128 -5.36 2.14 -15.11
N ALA A 129 -5.73 2.58 -13.90
CA ALA A 129 -6.92 3.39 -13.64
C ALA A 129 -6.57 4.75 -13.01
N GLU A 130 -6.52 5.81 -13.81
CA GLU A 130 -6.17 7.18 -13.36
C GLU A 130 -7.13 7.74 -12.31
N ASN A 131 -8.41 7.35 -12.34
CA ASN A 131 -9.41 7.81 -11.39
C ASN A 131 -9.22 7.21 -9.98
N ILE A 132 -8.32 6.24 -9.82
CA ILE A 132 -7.96 5.66 -8.53
C ILE A 132 -6.84 6.48 -7.92
N ARG A 133 -7.13 7.10 -6.78
CA ARG A 133 -6.17 7.84 -5.96
C ARG A 133 -6.15 7.24 -4.58
N LEU A 134 -5.10 6.51 -4.27
CA LEU A 134 -4.96 5.76 -3.03
C LEU A 134 -4.15 6.56 -2.02
N GLU A 135 -4.72 6.68 -0.83
CA GLU A 135 -3.96 7.03 0.38
C GLU A 135 -3.06 5.84 0.77
N GLU A 136 -3.56 4.61 0.64
CA GLU A 136 -2.79 3.40 0.93
C GLU A 136 -3.08 2.28 -0.08
N LEU A 137 -2.01 1.69 -0.62
CA LEU A 137 -2.02 0.46 -1.39
C LEU A 137 -1.17 -0.58 -0.66
N THR A 138 -1.79 -1.66 -0.20
CA THR A 138 -1.11 -2.73 0.55
C THR A 138 -1.04 -4.01 -0.26
N ILE A 139 0.18 -4.46 -0.52
CA ILE A 139 0.50 -5.73 -1.18
C ILE A 139 0.76 -6.76 -0.09
N VAL A 140 -0.10 -7.76 0.00
CA VAL A 140 -0.03 -8.79 1.04
C VAL A 140 0.43 -10.10 0.41
N PHE A 141 1.54 -10.66 0.87
CA PHE A 141 2.02 -11.94 0.32
C PHE A 141 1.14 -13.10 0.80
N ASP A 142 0.76 -13.99 -0.12
CA ASP A 142 -0.12 -15.12 0.21
C ASP A 142 0.57 -16.12 1.14
N SER A 143 -0.01 -16.36 2.31
CA SER A 143 0.49 -17.36 3.27
C SER A 143 0.32 -18.79 2.78
N ALA A 144 -0.60 -19.03 1.84
CA ALA A 144 -0.89 -20.36 1.31
C ALA A 144 0.08 -20.79 0.21
N GLU A 145 0.81 -19.85 -0.41
CA GLU A 145 1.81 -20.17 -1.42
C GLU A 145 3.07 -20.76 -0.76
N HIS A 146 3.62 -21.82 -1.38
CA HIS A 146 4.73 -22.55 -0.78
C HIS A 146 6.01 -21.71 -0.69
N TRP A 147 6.31 -20.90 -1.71
CA TRP A 147 7.46 -19.99 -1.70
C TRP A 147 7.21 -18.77 -2.57
N HIS A 148 7.57 -17.59 -2.05
CA HIS A 148 7.60 -16.34 -2.81
C HIS A 148 9.02 -16.03 -3.31
N PHE A 149 9.12 -15.59 -4.56
CA PHE A 149 10.38 -15.21 -5.22
C PHE A 149 10.36 -13.77 -5.74
N PRO A 150 10.08 -12.76 -4.89
CA PRO A 150 9.96 -11.38 -5.36
C PRO A 150 11.28 -10.79 -5.87
N SER A 151 12.41 -11.42 -5.51
CA SER A 151 13.74 -11.08 -6.03
C SER A 151 13.83 -11.19 -7.56
N GLN A 152 12.99 -12.03 -8.19
CA GLN A 152 12.93 -12.18 -9.65
C GLN A 152 12.36 -10.95 -10.36
N TYR A 153 11.48 -10.21 -9.68
CA TYR A 153 10.76 -9.06 -10.26
C TYR A 153 11.22 -7.72 -9.69
N THR A 154 12.33 -7.70 -8.94
CA THR A 154 12.76 -6.50 -8.21
C THR A 154 13.16 -5.38 -9.18
N ARG A 155 13.74 -5.69 -10.33
CA ARG A 155 14.11 -4.67 -11.33
C ARG A 155 12.88 -4.02 -11.95
N GLU A 156 11.92 -4.83 -12.34
CA GLU A 156 10.67 -4.41 -12.95
C GLU A 156 9.81 -3.63 -11.94
N LEU A 157 9.83 -4.03 -10.66
CA LEU A 157 9.21 -3.29 -9.57
C LEU A 157 9.87 -1.92 -9.39
N VAL A 158 11.20 -1.79 -9.43
CA VAL A 158 11.87 -0.48 -9.39
C VAL A 158 11.46 0.38 -10.58
N ALA A 159 11.39 -0.20 -11.78
CA ALA A 159 10.91 0.52 -12.96
C ALA A 159 9.47 1.00 -12.79
N LEU A 160 8.60 0.19 -12.18
CA LEU A 160 7.23 0.58 -11.83
C LEU A 160 7.23 1.73 -10.83
N LEU A 161 8.01 1.64 -9.74
CA LEU A 161 8.03 2.65 -8.69
C LEU A 161 8.43 4.04 -9.21
N ARG A 162 9.30 4.12 -10.23
CA ARG A 162 9.70 5.40 -10.84
C ARG A 162 8.56 6.13 -11.54
N ARG A 163 7.57 5.41 -12.07
CA ARG A 163 6.45 5.96 -12.85
C ARG A 163 5.10 5.89 -12.12
N LEU A 164 5.02 5.10 -11.05
CA LEU A 164 3.79 4.89 -10.30
C LEU A 164 3.28 6.20 -9.69
N GLN A 165 2.06 6.56 -10.05
CA GLN A 165 1.35 7.75 -9.60
C GLN A 165 0.11 7.40 -8.77
N ASN A 166 -0.50 8.41 -8.16
CA ASN A 166 -1.77 8.29 -7.44
C ASN A 166 -1.77 7.30 -6.26
N VAL A 167 -0.60 7.05 -5.66
CA VAL A 167 -0.46 6.27 -4.42
C VAL A 167 0.36 7.08 -3.43
N GLN A 168 -0.19 7.37 -2.25
CA GLN A 168 0.56 8.09 -1.19
C GLN A 168 1.44 7.14 -0.37
N VAL A 169 0.93 5.95 -0.04
CA VAL A 169 1.69 4.92 0.69
C VAL A 169 1.53 3.59 -0.04
N LEU A 170 2.65 2.97 -0.40
CA LEU A 170 2.71 1.59 -0.87
C LEU A 170 3.32 0.73 0.24
N ARG A 171 2.52 -0.18 0.81
CA ARG A 171 2.92 -1.06 1.91
C ARG A 171 3.04 -2.50 1.42
N PHE A 172 4.04 -3.21 1.92
CA PHE A 172 4.23 -4.65 1.68
C PHE A 172 4.14 -5.39 3.01
N VAL A 173 3.28 -6.41 3.10
CA VAL A 173 3.06 -7.18 4.33
C VAL A 173 3.39 -8.65 4.07
N ARG A 174 4.31 -9.22 4.86
CA ARG A 174 4.74 -10.61 4.71
C ARG A 174 3.61 -11.62 4.94
N ASN A 175 2.70 -11.36 5.89
CA ASN A 175 1.53 -12.19 6.17
C ASN A 175 1.87 -13.68 6.32
N SER A 176 2.80 -14.01 7.22
CA SER A 176 3.27 -15.40 7.45
C SER A 176 3.82 -16.14 6.23
N ALA A 177 3.95 -15.49 5.07
CA ALA A 177 4.35 -16.17 3.86
C ALA A 177 5.81 -16.62 3.91
N GLN A 178 6.09 -17.70 3.19
CA GLN A 178 7.42 -18.27 3.07
C GLN A 178 8.18 -17.58 1.94
N PHE A 179 9.38 -17.08 2.24
CA PHE A 179 10.21 -16.34 1.30
C PHE A 179 11.50 -17.10 1.05
N ASN A 180 11.92 -17.20 -0.21
CA ASN A 180 13.28 -17.66 -0.48
C ASN A 180 14.27 -16.58 0.00
N GLY A 181 14.86 -16.82 1.17
CA GLY A 181 15.65 -15.84 1.93
C GLY A 181 14.82 -15.08 2.96
N SER A 182 15.34 -13.93 3.40
CA SER A 182 14.66 -13.07 4.37
C SER A 182 13.84 -11.98 3.67
N PHE A 183 12.64 -11.70 4.20
CA PHE A 183 11.80 -10.59 3.73
C PHE A 183 12.51 -9.24 3.90
N ARG A 184 13.29 -9.09 4.97
CA ARG A 184 14.13 -7.91 5.21
C ARG A 184 15.28 -7.82 4.22
N THR A 185 15.94 -8.94 3.89
CA THR A 185 16.98 -8.98 2.85
C THR A 185 16.41 -8.53 1.50
N TRP A 186 15.20 -8.98 1.15
CA TRP A 186 14.52 -8.55 -0.07
C TRP A 186 14.21 -7.04 -0.05
N TYR A 187 13.68 -6.52 1.07
CA TYR A 187 13.49 -5.08 1.26
C TYR A 187 14.79 -4.29 1.07
N ASN A 188 15.89 -4.71 1.70
CA ASN A 188 17.20 -4.05 1.58
C ASN A 188 17.68 -4.04 0.13
N ARG A 189 17.53 -5.17 -0.58
CA ARG A 189 17.86 -5.28 -2.01
C ARG A 189 16.99 -4.37 -2.88
N LEU A 190 15.70 -4.27 -2.60
CA LEU A 190 14.78 -3.39 -3.32
C LEU A 190 15.21 -1.93 -3.16
N VAL A 191 15.44 -1.46 -1.93
CA VAL A 191 15.90 -0.10 -1.64
C VAL A 191 17.25 0.19 -2.30
N GLY A 192 18.21 -0.73 -2.21
CA GLY A 192 19.51 -0.58 -2.87
C GLY A 192 19.37 -0.45 -4.39
N LEU A 193 18.45 -1.20 -5.00
CA LEU A 193 18.19 -1.12 -6.43
C LEU A 193 17.45 0.17 -6.83
N ILE A 194 16.54 0.69 -5.98
CA ILE A 194 15.92 2.02 -6.17
C ILE A 194 17.01 3.10 -6.26
N LEU A 195 17.96 3.11 -5.32
CA LEU A 195 19.04 4.09 -5.28
C LEU A 195 19.99 3.97 -6.48
N LYS A 196 20.35 2.73 -6.84
CA LYS A 196 21.24 2.45 -7.97
C LYS A 196 20.61 2.85 -9.31
N GLU A 197 19.36 2.45 -9.53
CA GLU A 197 18.64 2.79 -10.75
C GLU A 197 18.41 4.30 -10.86
N ASP A 198 18.14 4.99 -9.74
CA ASP A 198 17.96 6.44 -9.76
C ASP A 198 19.24 7.18 -10.17
N HIS A 199 20.40 6.77 -9.64
CA HIS A 199 21.69 7.33 -10.08
C HIS A 199 21.92 7.07 -11.59
N HIS A 200 21.74 5.83 -12.03
CA HIS A 200 21.92 5.46 -13.44
C HIS A 200 21.05 6.32 -14.38
N GLN A 201 19.76 6.46 -14.05
CA GLN A 201 18.81 7.22 -14.87
C GLN A 201 19.10 8.73 -14.89
N ARG A 202 19.77 9.26 -13.87
CA ARG A 202 20.09 10.69 -13.76
C ARG A 202 21.39 11.09 -14.44
N TYR A 203 22.38 10.18 -14.53
CA TYR A 203 23.73 10.54 -14.99
C TYR A 203 24.33 9.62 -16.05
N ASP A 204 23.98 8.33 -16.04
CA ASP A 204 24.63 7.32 -16.89
C ASP A 204 23.79 6.92 -18.10
N ALA A 205 22.47 7.11 -18.05
CA ALA A 205 21.57 6.75 -19.14
C ALA A 205 21.86 7.60 -20.39
N PRO A 206 21.76 7.03 -21.62
CA PRO A 206 22.06 7.76 -22.86
C PRO A 206 21.24 9.05 -23.06
N ASP A 207 20.05 9.10 -22.46
CA ASP A 207 19.08 10.20 -22.52
C ASP A 207 18.93 10.94 -21.18
N ALA A 208 19.90 10.79 -20.27
CA ALA A 208 19.89 11.46 -18.97
C ALA A 208 19.82 13.01 -19.10
N PRO A 209 19.16 13.72 -18.15
CA PRO A 209 18.58 13.20 -16.91
C PRO A 209 17.13 12.71 -17.05
N ASN A 210 16.89 11.45 -16.70
CA ASN A 210 15.55 10.89 -16.56
C ASN A 210 15.13 10.94 -15.08
N THR A 211 14.29 11.90 -14.72
CA THR A 211 13.77 12.03 -13.34
C THR A 211 12.56 11.12 -13.10
N GLU A 212 12.47 10.55 -11.90
CA GLU A 212 11.29 9.82 -11.44
C GLU A 212 10.07 10.74 -11.29
N VAL A 213 8.88 10.18 -11.48
CA VAL A 213 7.61 10.88 -11.24
C VAL A 213 7.28 10.93 -9.74
N THR A 214 7.66 9.88 -9.02
CA THR A 214 7.44 9.76 -7.58
C THR A 214 8.73 9.30 -6.92
N TRP A 215 9.21 10.08 -5.95
CA TRP A 215 10.26 9.63 -5.04
C TRP A 215 9.63 8.88 -3.86
N TRP A 216 10.30 7.85 -3.35
CA TRP A 216 9.78 7.02 -2.27
C TRP A 216 10.68 7.10 -1.05
N LYS A 217 10.12 7.54 0.08
CA LYS A 217 10.76 7.41 1.39
C LYS A 217 10.39 6.05 1.98
N TRP A 218 11.37 5.24 2.36
CA TRP A 218 11.14 3.90 2.88
C TRP A 218 11.27 3.79 4.40
N ARG A 219 10.61 2.76 4.94
CA ARG A 219 10.67 2.34 6.35
C ARG A 219 10.38 0.85 6.43
N TYR A 220 11.17 0.12 7.21
CA TYR A 220 10.86 -1.25 7.63
C TYR A 220 10.26 -1.25 9.05
N ASP A 221 9.20 -2.03 9.28
CA ASP A 221 8.62 -2.29 10.59
C ASP A 221 8.89 -3.73 11.01
N TYR A 222 9.76 -3.88 12.01
CA TYR A 222 10.15 -5.18 12.58
C TYR A 222 9.02 -5.89 13.31
N MET A 223 8.16 -5.14 13.98
CA MET A 223 7.07 -5.71 14.78
C MET A 223 5.97 -6.25 13.89
N ASP A 224 5.73 -5.57 12.77
CA ASP A 224 4.68 -5.93 11.81
C ASP A 224 5.18 -6.82 10.67
N ASN A 225 6.50 -7.03 10.53
CA ASN A 225 7.13 -7.68 9.36
C ASN A 225 6.56 -7.15 8.05
N SER A 226 6.57 -5.81 7.96
CA SER A 226 6.10 -5.06 6.82
C SER A 226 7.08 -3.94 6.49
N PHE A 227 6.98 -3.38 5.30
CA PHE A 227 7.67 -2.14 4.98
C PHE A 227 6.78 -1.24 4.13
N GLU A 228 7.09 0.05 4.17
CA GLU A 228 6.33 1.08 3.50
C GLU A 228 7.25 1.92 2.62
N LEU A 229 6.69 2.33 1.49
CA LEU A 229 7.21 3.35 0.61
C LEU A 229 6.20 4.50 0.65
N VAL A 230 6.61 5.64 1.18
CA VAL A 230 5.80 6.86 1.28
C VAL A 230 6.19 7.79 0.12
N ALA A 231 5.22 8.14 -0.71
CA ALA A 231 5.41 9.01 -1.86
C ALA A 231 5.88 10.40 -1.43
N GLN A 232 6.80 10.94 -2.19
CA GLN A 232 7.40 12.26 -2.05
C GLN A 232 7.49 12.90 -3.44
N PRO A 233 7.59 14.24 -3.50
CA PRO A 233 7.93 14.92 -4.75
C PRO A 233 9.24 14.38 -5.35
N PRO A 234 9.38 14.35 -6.68
CA PRO A 234 10.64 14.01 -7.35
C PRO A 234 11.84 14.74 -6.75
N LYS A 235 13.00 14.08 -6.67
CA LYS A 235 14.21 14.77 -6.21
C LYS A 235 14.61 15.86 -7.20
N PRO A 236 15.19 16.97 -6.73
CA PRO A 236 15.71 18.02 -7.60
C PRO A 236 16.76 17.46 -8.57
N ILE A 237 16.92 18.13 -9.71
CA ILE A 237 18.03 17.88 -10.63
C ILE A 237 19.25 18.60 -10.04
N LEU A 238 20.30 17.84 -9.75
CA LEU A 238 21.54 18.32 -9.15
C LEU A 238 22.72 17.86 -10.02
N PRO A 239 23.88 18.54 -9.94
CA PRO A 239 25.14 17.95 -10.40
C PRO A 239 25.44 16.65 -9.65
N GLU A 240 26.11 15.71 -10.30
CA GLU A 240 26.34 14.37 -9.75
C GLU A 240 27.00 14.38 -8.37
N ALA A 241 28.03 15.22 -8.17
CA ALA A 241 28.71 15.33 -6.89
C ALA A 241 27.76 15.75 -5.75
N GLU A 242 26.91 16.76 -5.99
CA GLU A 242 25.92 17.22 -5.00
C GLU A 242 24.83 16.16 -4.76
N TYR A 243 24.46 15.42 -5.80
CA TYR A 243 23.52 14.31 -5.67
C TYR A 243 24.10 13.17 -4.83
N ILE A 244 25.38 12.82 -5.02
CA ILE A 244 26.07 11.80 -4.20
C ILE A 244 26.01 12.21 -2.73
N ASP A 245 26.33 13.46 -2.41
CA ASP A 245 26.25 13.99 -1.04
C ASP A 245 24.81 13.94 -0.49
N PHE A 246 23.82 14.24 -1.33
CA PHE A 246 22.40 14.16 -0.98
C PHE A 246 21.94 12.73 -0.65
N VAL A 247 22.37 11.71 -1.42
CA VAL A 247 21.97 10.32 -1.19
C VAL A 247 22.85 9.55 -0.20
N ALA A 248 24.05 10.06 0.11
CA ALA A 248 25.00 9.39 0.99
C ALA A 248 24.42 9.00 2.38
N PRO A 249 23.61 9.84 3.06
CA PRO A 249 22.96 9.42 4.31
C PRO A 249 22.03 8.21 4.15
N MET A 250 21.35 8.10 3.01
CA MET A 250 20.42 7.00 2.71
C MET A 250 21.18 5.70 2.47
N VAL A 251 22.29 5.78 1.72
CA VAL A 251 23.18 4.64 1.47
C VAL A 251 23.78 4.15 2.78
N ARG A 252 24.30 5.05 3.63
CA ARG A 252 24.83 4.67 4.95
C ARG A 252 23.78 4.03 5.85
N GLY A 253 22.56 4.55 5.86
CA GLY A 253 21.44 3.94 6.59
C GLY A 253 21.15 2.51 6.13
N LEU A 254 21.11 2.29 4.81
CA LEU A 254 20.91 0.96 4.23
C LEU A 254 22.06 -0.01 4.59
N MET A 255 23.32 0.44 4.51
CA MET A 255 24.47 -0.40 4.87
C MET A 255 24.40 -0.84 6.34
N ASN A 256 24.09 0.09 7.25
CA ASN A 256 23.91 -0.22 8.66
C ASN A 256 22.74 -1.21 8.89
N ASP A 257 21.63 -1.04 8.18
CA ASP A 257 20.50 -1.96 8.25
C ASP A 257 20.85 -3.37 7.75
N MET A 258 21.75 -3.50 6.76
CA MET A 258 22.25 -4.78 6.27
C MET A 258 23.23 -5.43 7.25
N GLU A 259 24.17 -4.67 7.81
CA GLU A 259 25.13 -5.17 8.82
C GLU A 259 24.40 -5.73 10.06
N VAL A 260 23.37 -5.03 10.55
CA VAL A 260 22.54 -5.50 11.67
C VAL A 260 21.78 -6.79 11.32
N GLU A 261 21.37 -6.97 10.07
CA GLU A 261 20.72 -8.20 9.61
C GLU A 261 21.70 -9.38 9.57
N GLU A 262 22.91 -9.16 9.04
CA GLU A 262 23.96 -10.19 8.99
C GLU A 262 24.36 -10.66 10.40
N MET A 263 24.51 -9.74 11.36
CA MET A 263 24.81 -10.09 12.76
C MET A 263 23.67 -10.83 13.48
N ALA A 264 22.42 -10.67 13.03
CA ALA A 264 21.27 -11.36 13.63
C ALA A 264 21.07 -12.79 13.07
N HIS A 265 21.77 -13.13 11.99
CA HIS A 265 21.65 -14.41 11.28
C HIS A 265 22.96 -15.23 11.23
N GLY A 266 24.08 -14.68 11.74
CA GLY A 266 25.32 -15.41 12.03
C GLY A 266 25.36 -16.00 13.42
#